data_AF-A0A7Y3KJY0-F1
#
_entry.id   AF-A0A7Y3KJY0-F1
#
_cell.length_a   1.000
_cell.length_b   1.000
_cell.length_c   1.000
_cell.angle_alpha   90.00
_cell.angle_beta   90.00
_cell.angle_gamma   90.00
#
_symmetry.space_group_name_H-M   'P 1'
#
loop_
_entity.id
_entity.type
_entity.pdbx_description
1 polymer ?
#
loop_
_entity_poly.entity_id
_entity_poly.type
_entity_poly.pdbx_seq_one_letter_code
_entity_poly.pdbx_strand_id
1 'polypeptide(L)'
;MKTIKITNADILSLLEAEASIFPKYATQILNLANQNAQGTRPSVVGQMSDLIQEFPGVKLKEWEEWYLDKHPEALELAANKIFEMVKHFKDVMTQIDREMVEKWVRDLVIVKTFIGLKFQEAILKSVAANFSSSFRLATPDEESKGIDGFIADKAVSIKPTSYDSKKSLAENIEVPIIFYEKVKDGIRISFDDSII
;
A
#
# COMPACT_ATOMS: atom_id res chain seq x y z
N MET A 1 3.98 -27.86 -20.65
CA MET A 1 4.38 -27.82 -19.23
C MET A 1 3.35 -28.59 -18.41
N LYS A 2 3.78 -29.32 -17.38
CA LYS A 2 2.87 -29.94 -16.40
C LYS A 2 2.71 -29.00 -15.21
N THR A 3 1.48 -28.87 -14.72
CA THR A 3 1.14 -28.07 -13.54
C THR A 3 0.46 -28.96 -12.52
N ILE A 4 0.89 -28.90 -11.26
CA ILE A 4 0.26 -29.59 -10.13
C ILE A 4 -0.25 -28.52 -9.17
N LYS A 5 -1.45 -28.71 -8.64
CA LYS A 5 -2.03 -27.87 -7.59
C LYS A 5 -2.01 -28.66 -6.29
N ILE A 6 -1.46 -28.06 -5.24
CA ILE A 6 -1.58 -28.51 -3.85
C ILE A 6 -2.44 -27.49 -3.10
N THR A 7 -3.31 -27.96 -2.21
CA THR A 7 -4.13 -27.12 -1.34
C THR A 7 -3.41 -26.85 -0.02
N ASN A 8 -3.90 -25.88 0.77
CA ASN A 8 -3.35 -25.65 2.10
C ASN A 8 -3.53 -26.87 3.03
N ALA A 9 -4.62 -27.62 2.85
CA ALA A 9 -4.82 -28.87 3.59
C ALA A 9 -3.78 -29.93 3.19
N ASP A 10 -3.44 -30.03 1.90
CA ASP A 10 -2.38 -30.92 1.43
C ASP A 10 -1.03 -30.53 2.05
N ILE A 11 -0.71 -29.23 2.09
CA ILE A 11 0.54 -28.74 2.70
C ILE A 11 0.62 -29.11 4.18
N LEU A 12 -0.45 -28.86 4.96
CA LEU A 12 -0.49 -29.19 6.38
C LEU A 12 -0.33 -30.70 6.61
N SER A 13 -1.02 -31.52 5.83
CA SER A 13 -0.91 -32.98 5.88
C SER A 13 0.50 -33.46 5.54
N LEU A 14 1.09 -32.93 4.46
CA LEU A 14 2.45 -33.26 4.02
C LEU A 14 3.54 -32.83 5.02
N LEU A 15 3.26 -31.81 5.83
CA LEU A 15 4.19 -31.29 6.85
C LEU A 15 3.84 -31.75 8.27
N GLU A 16 2.92 -32.70 8.43
CA GLU A 16 2.47 -33.21 9.73
C GLU A 16 2.03 -32.08 10.70
N ALA A 17 1.36 -31.06 10.16
CA ALA A 17 0.94 -29.85 10.87
C ALA A 17 -0.58 -29.75 11.00
N GLU A 18 -1.04 -29.10 12.07
CA GLU A 18 -2.47 -28.84 12.30
C GLU A 18 -2.80 -27.36 12.10
N ALA A 19 -3.96 -27.08 11.51
CA ALA A 19 -4.48 -25.72 11.40
C ALA A 19 -5.24 -25.32 12.68
N SER A 20 -4.94 -24.14 13.19
CA SER A 20 -5.79 -23.49 14.19
C SER A 20 -7.08 -22.95 13.55
N ILE A 21 -8.21 -23.15 14.21
CA ILE A 21 -9.51 -22.61 13.79
C ILE A 21 -9.78 -21.32 14.57
N PHE A 22 -10.06 -20.24 13.85
CA PHE A 22 -10.42 -18.95 14.43
C PHE A 22 -11.84 -18.56 14.04
N PRO A 23 -12.57 -17.79 14.89
CA PRO A 23 -13.85 -17.23 14.51
C PRO A 23 -13.75 -16.39 13.24
N LYS A 24 -14.86 -16.28 12.51
CA LYS A 24 -14.95 -15.45 11.30
C LYS A 24 -14.48 -14.02 11.62
N TYR A 25 -13.62 -13.47 10.76
CA TYR A 25 -12.99 -12.15 10.87
C TYR A 25 -11.93 -11.97 11.98
N ALA A 26 -11.77 -12.91 12.91
CA ALA A 26 -10.80 -12.77 14.01
C ALA A 26 -9.36 -12.58 13.49
N THR A 27 -8.95 -13.34 12.48
CA THR A 27 -7.61 -13.22 11.87
C THR A 27 -7.38 -11.85 11.22
N GLN A 28 -8.40 -11.20 10.67
CA GLN A 28 -8.27 -9.85 10.09
C GLN A 28 -7.98 -8.81 11.18
N ILE A 29 -8.67 -8.92 12.32
CA ILE A 29 -8.46 -8.06 13.48
C ILE A 29 -7.07 -8.31 14.08
N LEU A 30 -6.67 -9.57 14.25
CA LEU A 30 -5.35 -9.94 14.79
C LEU A 30 -4.21 -9.48 13.87
N ASN A 31 -4.36 -9.61 12.54
CA ASN A 31 -3.37 -9.14 11.58
C ASN A 31 -3.21 -7.61 11.63
N LEU A 32 -4.32 -6.87 11.69
CA LEU A 32 -4.29 -5.41 11.83
C LEU A 32 -3.66 -5.00 13.17
N ALA A 33 -4.01 -5.71 14.24
CA ALA A 33 -3.47 -5.45 15.57
C ALA A 33 -1.95 -5.71 15.60
N ASN A 34 -1.49 -6.81 15.00
CA ASN A 34 -0.07 -7.11 14.88
C ASN A 34 0.68 -6.08 14.01
N GLN A 35 0.09 -5.63 12.90
CA GLN A 35 0.71 -4.61 12.05
C GLN A 35 0.94 -3.30 12.82
N ASN A 36 -0.04 -2.87 13.61
CA ASN A 36 0.05 -1.64 14.41
C ASN A 36 0.97 -1.81 15.63
N ALA A 37 0.83 -2.91 16.37
CA ALA A 37 1.62 -3.21 17.56
C ALA A 37 3.06 -3.64 17.25
N GLN A 38 3.30 -4.06 16.00
CA GLN A 38 4.58 -4.61 15.54
C GLN A 38 5.00 -5.82 16.40
N GLY A 39 4.03 -6.66 16.78
CA GLY A 39 4.17 -7.74 17.75
C GLY A 39 5.09 -8.87 17.30
N THR A 40 5.14 -9.15 15.99
CA THR A 40 5.99 -10.21 15.41
C THR A 40 7.17 -9.66 14.61
N ARG A 41 7.67 -8.46 14.95
CA ARG A 41 8.92 -7.97 14.33
C ARG A 41 10.11 -8.81 14.75
N PRO A 42 11.22 -8.80 13.97
CA PRO A 42 12.43 -9.56 14.31
C PRO A 42 13.00 -9.23 15.69
N SER A 43 12.82 -7.99 16.16
CA SER A 43 13.22 -7.58 17.51
C SER A 43 12.41 -8.23 18.65
N VAL A 44 11.29 -8.91 18.35
CA VAL A 44 10.43 -9.59 19.33
C VAL A 44 10.51 -11.10 19.19
N VAL A 45 10.40 -11.59 17.95
CA VAL A 45 10.33 -13.05 17.66
C VAL A 45 11.58 -13.60 16.99
N GLY A 46 12.58 -12.77 16.72
CA GLY A 46 13.73 -13.16 15.90
C GLY A 46 13.44 -13.11 14.39
N GLN A 47 14.50 -13.17 13.59
CA GLN A 47 14.40 -13.13 12.14
C GLN A 47 14.11 -14.54 11.59
N MET A 48 12.84 -14.83 11.28
CA MET A 48 12.40 -16.18 10.88
C MET A 48 13.16 -16.78 9.70
N SER A 49 13.55 -15.95 8.72
CA SER A 49 14.33 -16.40 7.55
C SER A 49 15.70 -16.92 7.92
N ASP A 50 16.30 -16.38 8.99
CA ASP A 50 17.65 -16.72 9.40
C ASP A 50 17.57 -17.92 10.34
N LEU A 51 16.63 -17.89 11.29
CA LEU A 51 16.38 -18.98 12.24
C LEU A 51 16.04 -20.30 11.56
N ILE A 52 15.23 -20.30 10.50
CA ILE A 52 14.89 -21.55 9.78
C ILE A 52 16.09 -22.15 9.03
N GLN A 53 17.11 -21.35 8.67
CA GLN A 53 18.35 -21.87 8.07
C GLN A 53 19.29 -22.49 9.11
N GLU A 54 19.20 -22.04 10.37
CA GLU A 54 19.96 -22.60 11.49
C GLU A 54 19.33 -23.86 12.08
N PHE A 55 18.04 -24.08 11.84
CA PHE A 55 17.30 -25.21 12.38
C PHE A 55 17.72 -26.53 11.70
N PRO A 56 18.25 -27.52 12.46
CA PRO A 56 18.77 -28.76 11.88
C PRO A 56 17.69 -29.84 11.68
N GLY A 57 16.49 -29.65 12.23
CA GLY A 57 15.40 -30.61 12.16
C GLY A 57 14.56 -30.48 10.89
N VAL A 58 13.53 -31.31 10.79
CA VAL A 58 12.61 -31.31 9.63
C VAL A 58 11.14 -31.31 10.03
N LYS A 59 10.83 -31.60 11.30
CA LYS A 59 9.45 -31.68 11.80
C LYS A 59 9.03 -30.40 12.50
N LEU A 60 7.73 -30.08 12.42
CA LEU A 60 7.16 -28.91 13.09
C LEU A 60 7.41 -28.94 14.61
N LYS A 61 7.25 -30.10 15.25
CA LYS A 61 7.48 -30.25 16.70
C LYS A 61 8.93 -29.97 17.09
N GLU A 62 9.89 -30.45 16.29
CA GLU A 62 11.31 -30.18 16.48
C GLU A 62 11.62 -28.69 16.32
N TRP A 63 10.96 -28.02 15.36
CA TRP A 63 11.08 -26.57 15.15
C TRP A 63 10.57 -25.79 16.35
N GLU A 64 9.40 -26.16 16.88
CA GLU A 64 8.81 -25.50 18.05
C GLU A 64 9.72 -25.63 19.29
N GLU A 65 10.19 -26.83 19.60
CA GLU A 65 11.12 -27.07 20.71
C GLU A 65 12.43 -26.28 20.55
N TRP A 66 13.04 -26.32 19.36
CA TRP A 66 14.28 -25.61 19.07
C TRP A 66 14.12 -24.09 19.12
N TYR A 67 13.02 -23.58 18.59
CA TYR A 67 12.73 -22.14 18.58
C TYR A 67 12.49 -21.62 19.99
N LEU A 68 11.71 -22.34 20.80
CA LEU A 68 11.39 -21.95 22.17
C LEU A 68 12.59 -22.05 23.12
N ASP A 69 13.55 -22.94 22.87
CA ASP A 69 14.81 -22.96 23.62
C ASP A 69 15.62 -21.67 23.40
N LYS A 70 15.67 -21.17 22.15
CA LYS A 70 16.36 -19.91 21.81
C LYS A 70 15.56 -18.65 22.16
N HIS A 71 14.24 -18.72 22.09
CA HIS A 71 13.32 -17.58 22.21
C HIS A 71 12.15 -17.91 23.18
N PRO A 72 12.42 -18.21 24.46
CA PRO A 72 11.42 -18.75 25.38
C PRO A 72 10.23 -17.84 25.64
N GLU A 73 10.45 -16.52 25.62
CA GLU A 73 9.41 -15.52 25.90
C GLU A 73 8.77 -14.94 24.63
N ALA A 74 9.29 -15.27 23.44
CA ALA A 74 8.91 -14.56 22.22
C ALA A 74 7.42 -14.66 21.88
N LEU A 75 6.81 -15.84 22.10
CA LEU A 75 5.39 -16.04 21.86
C LEU A 75 4.53 -15.23 22.83
N GLU A 76 4.88 -15.23 24.13
CA GLU A 76 4.16 -14.47 25.15
C GLU A 76 4.29 -12.96 24.92
N LEU A 77 5.49 -12.47 24.64
CA LEU A 77 5.73 -11.05 24.37
C LEU A 77 4.98 -10.58 23.12
N ALA A 78 5.00 -11.37 22.04
CA ALA A 78 4.24 -11.07 20.83
C ALA A 78 2.73 -11.08 21.10
N ALA A 79 2.23 -12.10 21.80
CA ALA A 79 0.81 -12.22 22.15
C ALA A 79 0.33 -11.04 23.01
N ASN A 80 1.09 -10.66 24.03
CA ASN A 80 0.77 -9.53 24.90
C ASN A 80 0.69 -8.21 24.12
N LYS A 81 1.68 -7.93 23.25
CA LYS A 81 1.66 -6.74 22.39
C LYS A 81 0.44 -6.68 21.47
N ILE A 82 0.13 -7.80 20.82
CA ILE A 82 -1.03 -7.89 19.91
C ILE A 82 -2.32 -7.72 20.72
N PHE A 83 -2.41 -8.35 21.89
CA PHE A 83 -3.60 -8.31 22.72
C PHE A 83 -3.90 -6.91 23.27
N GLU A 84 -2.89 -6.14 23.69
CA GLU A 84 -3.09 -4.73 24.06
C GLU A 84 -3.68 -3.91 22.90
N MET A 85 -3.20 -4.11 21.67
CA MET A 85 -3.76 -3.44 20.50
C MET A 85 -5.19 -3.88 20.19
N VAL A 86 -5.54 -5.15 20.42
CA VAL A 86 -6.92 -5.62 20.33
C VAL A 86 -7.82 -4.92 21.37
N LYS A 87 -7.34 -4.66 22.59
CA LYS A 87 -8.09 -3.88 23.58
C LYS A 87 -8.31 -2.45 23.12
N HIS A 88 -7.31 -1.81 22.53
CA HIS A 88 -7.46 -0.47 21.95
C HIS A 88 -8.48 -0.46 20.82
N PHE A 89 -8.48 -1.46 19.93
CA PHE A 89 -9.52 -1.58 18.91
C PHE A 89 -10.91 -1.78 19.52
N LYS A 90 -11.04 -2.62 20.55
CA LYS A 90 -12.31 -2.81 21.26
C LYS A 90 -12.84 -1.48 21.82
N ASP A 91 -11.97 -0.65 22.38
CA ASP A 91 -12.34 0.68 22.88
C ASP A 91 -12.81 1.60 21.75
N VAL A 92 -12.00 1.75 20.69
CA VAL A 92 -12.33 2.61 19.54
C VAL A 92 -13.61 2.13 18.83
N MET A 93 -13.85 0.82 18.74
CA MET A 93 -15.08 0.27 18.15
C MET A 93 -16.34 0.78 18.86
N THR A 94 -16.29 1.07 20.15
CA THR A 94 -17.44 1.65 20.88
C THR A 94 -17.71 3.11 20.51
N GLN A 95 -16.71 3.80 19.95
CA GLN A 95 -16.79 5.20 19.55
C GLN A 95 -17.22 5.36 18.08
N ILE A 96 -17.22 4.28 17.30
CA ILE A 96 -17.65 4.31 15.90
C ILE A 96 -19.18 4.28 15.86
N ASP A 97 -19.76 5.44 15.51
CA ASP A 97 -21.19 5.57 15.27
C ASP A 97 -21.52 5.64 13.76
N ARG A 98 -22.82 5.66 13.48
CA ARG A 98 -23.33 5.71 12.11
C ARG A 98 -22.90 7.00 11.38
N GLU A 99 -22.86 8.12 12.08
CA GLU A 99 -22.52 9.43 11.50
C GLU A 99 -21.04 9.46 11.07
N MET A 100 -20.15 8.91 11.89
CA MET A 100 -18.72 8.77 11.57
C MET A 100 -18.52 7.89 10.34
N VAL A 101 -19.24 6.77 10.23
CA VAL A 101 -19.19 5.90 9.05
C VAL A 101 -19.68 6.64 7.81
N GLU A 102 -20.79 7.39 7.89
CA GLU A 102 -21.31 8.17 6.76
C GLU A 102 -20.34 9.28 6.32
N LYS A 103 -19.68 9.96 7.28
CA LYS A 103 -18.61 10.91 6.99
C LYS A 103 -17.44 10.25 6.27
N TRP A 104 -17.00 9.08 6.74
CA TRP A 104 -15.93 8.32 6.11
C TRP A 104 -16.30 7.86 4.69
N VAL A 105 -17.53 7.37 4.49
CA VAL A 105 -18.03 6.99 3.15
C VAL A 105 -18.11 8.19 2.23
N ARG A 106 -18.63 9.34 2.69
CA ARG A 106 -18.67 10.57 1.89
C ARG A 106 -17.28 11.04 1.51
N ASP A 107 -16.34 11.02 2.45
CA ASP A 107 -14.93 11.36 2.18
C ASP A 107 -14.35 10.43 1.11
N LEU A 108 -14.56 9.12 1.24
CA LEU A 108 -14.06 8.14 0.28
C LEU A 108 -14.69 8.30 -1.11
N VAL A 109 -16.02 8.35 -1.19
CA VAL A 109 -16.77 8.25 -2.44
C VAL A 109 -16.86 9.60 -3.16
N ILE A 110 -17.05 10.71 -2.43
CA ILE A 110 -17.24 12.02 -3.03
C ILE A 110 -15.92 12.79 -3.05
N VAL A 111 -15.30 12.97 -1.89
CA VAL A 111 -14.16 13.90 -1.77
C VAL A 111 -12.92 13.33 -2.44
N LYS A 112 -12.47 12.14 -2.02
CA LYS A 112 -11.26 11.50 -2.55
C LYS A 112 -11.39 11.15 -4.03
N THR A 113 -12.57 10.70 -4.46
CA THR A 113 -12.84 10.44 -5.89
C THR A 113 -12.75 11.73 -6.71
N PHE A 114 -13.44 12.80 -6.28
CA PHE A 114 -13.40 14.07 -7.03
C PHE A 114 -11.99 14.64 -7.11
N ILE A 115 -11.25 14.63 -5.99
CA ILE A 115 -9.84 15.05 -5.97
C ILE A 115 -8.99 14.18 -6.90
N GLY A 116 -9.17 12.86 -6.88
CA GLY A 116 -8.45 11.93 -7.75
C GLY A 116 -8.73 12.18 -9.24
N LEU A 117 -10.00 12.42 -9.60
CA LEU A 117 -10.41 12.70 -10.98
C LEU A 117 -9.99 14.10 -11.47
N LYS A 118 -9.91 15.07 -10.57
CA LYS A 118 -9.50 16.45 -10.88
C LYS A 118 -8.02 16.73 -10.60
N PHE A 119 -7.25 15.69 -10.33
CA PHE A 119 -5.87 15.81 -9.93
C PHE A 119 -4.98 16.45 -11.01
N GLN A 120 -5.16 16.05 -12.28
CA GLN A 120 -4.48 16.66 -13.42
C GLN A 120 -4.83 18.14 -13.57
N GLU A 121 -6.10 18.52 -13.37
CA GLU A 121 -6.57 19.90 -13.43
C GLU A 121 -5.85 20.79 -12.39
N ALA A 122 -5.69 20.29 -11.16
CA ALA A 122 -4.98 21.02 -10.10
C ALA A 122 -3.50 21.23 -10.42
N ILE A 123 -2.83 20.25 -11.05
CA ILE A 123 -1.44 20.38 -11.51
C ILE A 123 -1.35 21.44 -12.60
N LEU A 124 -2.16 21.35 -13.66
CA LEU A 124 -2.16 22.32 -14.76
C LEU A 124 -2.41 23.74 -14.26
N LYS A 125 -3.40 23.91 -13.38
CA LYS A 125 -3.72 25.21 -12.80
C LYS A 125 -2.54 25.79 -11.99
N SER A 126 -1.83 24.94 -11.24
CA SER A 126 -0.67 25.37 -10.44
C SER A 126 0.51 25.78 -11.32
N VAL A 127 0.78 25.01 -12.38
CA VAL A 127 1.84 25.32 -13.34
C VAL A 127 1.50 26.58 -14.13
N ALA A 128 0.27 26.72 -14.65
CA ALA A 128 -0.14 27.91 -15.40
C ALA A 128 -0.06 29.18 -14.56
N ALA A 129 -0.42 29.11 -13.27
CA ALA A 129 -0.29 30.23 -12.34
C ALA A 129 1.17 30.68 -12.15
N ASN A 130 2.14 29.76 -12.19
CA ASN A 130 3.57 30.08 -12.12
C ASN A 130 4.02 30.97 -13.29
N PHE A 131 3.39 30.79 -14.46
CA PHE A 131 3.65 31.58 -15.66
C PHE A 131 2.61 32.68 -15.93
N SER A 132 1.72 32.97 -14.97
CA SER A 132 0.60 33.91 -15.15
C SER A 132 -0.22 33.68 -16.43
N SER A 133 -0.37 32.41 -16.81
CA SER A 133 -0.99 31.97 -18.06
C SER A 133 -2.31 31.23 -17.82
N SER A 134 -3.07 31.00 -18.89
CA SER A 134 -4.29 30.17 -18.85
C SER A 134 -3.94 28.67 -18.89
N PHE A 135 -4.92 27.83 -18.56
CA PHE A 135 -4.81 26.38 -18.75
C PHE A 135 -6.09 25.80 -19.32
N ARG A 136 -5.99 24.61 -19.91
CA ARG A 136 -7.14 23.81 -20.38
C ARG A 136 -6.86 22.32 -20.18
N LEU A 137 -7.88 21.56 -19.81
CA LEU A 137 -7.81 20.09 -19.84
C LEU A 137 -7.85 19.57 -21.28
N ALA A 138 -7.18 18.45 -21.51
CA ALA A 138 -7.30 17.75 -22.77
C ALA A 138 -8.73 17.21 -22.97
N THR A 139 -9.14 17.14 -24.23
CA THR A 139 -10.30 16.37 -24.66
C THR A 139 -9.95 14.88 -24.71
N PRO A 140 -10.93 13.96 -24.73
CA PRO A 140 -10.64 12.52 -24.82
C PRO A 140 -9.76 12.13 -26.03
N ASP A 141 -9.94 12.80 -27.17
CA ASP A 141 -9.13 12.55 -28.37
C ASP A 141 -7.68 13.05 -28.21
N GLU A 142 -7.47 14.13 -27.44
CA GLU A 142 -6.13 14.64 -27.11
C GLU A 142 -5.44 13.75 -26.06
N GLU A 143 -6.18 13.28 -25.04
CA GLU A 143 -5.67 12.32 -24.05
C GLU A 143 -5.22 11.01 -24.68
N SER A 144 -5.94 10.53 -25.70
CA SER A 144 -5.56 9.33 -26.45
C SER A 144 -4.20 9.45 -27.17
N LYS A 145 -3.70 10.69 -27.35
CA LYS A 145 -2.39 11.01 -27.94
C LYS A 145 -1.33 11.32 -26.88
N GLY A 146 -1.63 11.10 -25.60
CA GLY A 146 -0.73 11.36 -24.50
C GLY A 146 -0.69 12.83 -24.04
N ILE A 147 -1.65 13.66 -24.44
CA ILE A 147 -1.76 15.06 -23.98
C ILE A 147 -2.73 15.10 -22.81
N ASP A 148 -2.27 15.51 -21.63
CA ASP A 148 -3.10 15.60 -20.42
C ASP A 148 -3.70 17.01 -20.24
N GLY A 149 -3.13 18.01 -20.90
CA GLY A 149 -3.69 19.36 -20.92
C GLY A 149 -2.81 20.36 -21.64
N PHE A 150 -3.15 21.63 -21.45
CA PHE A 150 -2.48 22.75 -22.09
C PHE A 150 -2.17 23.84 -21.07
N ILE A 151 -0.99 24.44 -21.20
CA ILE A 151 -0.60 25.69 -20.52
C ILE A 151 -0.47 26.75 -21.63
N ALA A 152 -1.27 27.81 -21.55
CA ALA A 152 -1.53 28.69 -22.69
C ALA A 152 -1.94 27.90 -23.94
N ASP A 153 -1.10 27.89 -24.99
CA ASP A 153 -1.28 27.16 -26.24
C ASP A 153 -0.41 25.90 -26.36
N LYS A 154 0.44 25.61 -25.37
CA LYS A 154 1.36 24.47 -25.38
C LYS A 154 0.73 23.23 -24.75
N ALA A 155 0.73 22.12 -25.48
CA ALA A 155 0.32 20.82 -25.00
C ALA A 155 1.35 20.25 -24.01
N VAL A 156 0.87 19.63 -22.93
CA VAL A 156 1.72 19.00 -21.91
C VAL A 156 1.14 17.65 -21.49
N SER A 157 2.01 16.76 -21.03
CA SER A 157 1.63 15.51 -20.36
C SER A 157 1.96 15.59 -18.87
N ILE A 158 1.22 14.86 -18.03
CA ILE A 158 1.38 14.82 -16.58
C ILE A 158 1.65 13.38 -16.15
N LYS A 159 2.85 13.10 -15.66
CA LYS A 159 3.26 11.75 -15.25
C LYS A 159 3.80 11.72 -13.82
N PRO A 160 3.58 10.62 -13.07
CA PRO A 160 4.25 10.45 -11.79
C PRO A 160 5.76 10.31 -12.02
N THR A 161 6.59 10.75 -11.08
CA THR A 161 8.06 10.60 -11.16
C THR A 161 8.52 9.14 -11.33
N SER A 162 7.72 8.16 -10.88
CA SER A 162 7.99 6.73 -11.10
C SER A 162 7.94 6.31 -12.58
N TYR A 163 7.32 7.10 -13.46
CA TYR A 163 7.32 6.88 -14.90
C TYR A 163 8.72 7.03 -15.51
N ASP A 164 9.50 8.02 -15.04
CA ASP A 164 10.86 8.28 -15.52
C ASP A 164 11.80 7.08 -15.31
N SER A 165 11.56 6.30 -14.26
CA SER A 165 12.33 5.08 -13.97
C SER A 165 11.99 3.86 -14.86
N LYS A 166 10.92 3.92 -15.66
CA LYS A 166 10.40 2.79 -16.48
C LYS A 166 10.59 3.01 -17.99
N LYS A 167 11.83 3.29 -18.41
CA LYS A 167 12.21 3.51 -19.82
C LYS A 167 11.85 2.38 -20.80
N SER A 168 11.49 1.17 -20.34
CA SER A 168 11.13 0.04 -21.20
C SER A 168 9.66 0.03 -21.68
N LEU A 169 8.82 0.95 -21.21
CA LEU A 169 7.39 1.05 -21.54
C LEU A 169 7.02 2.43 -22.11
N ALA A 170 8.01 3.21 -22.54
CA ALA A 170 7.80 4.59 -22.95
C ALA A 170 6.90 4.64 -24.19
N GLU A 171 5.68 5.16 -23.99
CA GLU A 171 4.89 5.74 -25.07
C GLU A 171 5.74 6.86 -25.69
N ASN A 172 5.73 7.01 -27.02
CA ASN A 172 6.37 8.15 -27.67
C ASN A 172 5.54 9.41 -27.33
N ILE A 173 5.85 10.04 -26.21
CA ILE A 173 5.23 11.30 -25.78
C ILE A 173 6.03 12.44 -26.42
N GLU A 174 5.46 13.06 -27.45
CA GLU A 174 6.09 14.15 -28.20
C GLU A 174 5.90 15.54 -27.55
N VAL A 175 5.22 15.59 -26.39
CA VAL A 175 4.93 16.82 -25.64
C VAL A 175 5.74 16.92 -24.34
N PRO A 176 6.07 18.14 -23.87
CA PRO A 176 6.73 18.32 -22.58
C PRO A 176 5.97 17.65 -21.43
N ILE A 177 6.71 17.04 -20.50
CA ILE A 177 6.15 16.29 -19.37
C ILE A 177 6.31 17.10 -18.09
N ILE A 178 5.19 17.30 -17.40
CA ILE A 178 5.13 17.78 -16.02
C ILE A 178 5.16 16.54 -15.11
N PHE A 179 6.18 16.43 -14.28
CA PHE A 179 6.30 15.36 -13.31
C PHE A 179 5.66 15.74 -11.98
N TYR A 180 5.03 14.75 -11.32
CA TYR A 180 4.56 14.91 -9.95
C TYR A 180 4.99 13.77 -9.03
N GLU A 181 5.20 14.10 -7.77
CA GLU A 181 5.48 13.17 -6.68
C GLU A 181 4.50 13.44 -5.54
N LYS A 182 3.77 12.41 -5.10
CA LYS A 182 2.95 12.51 -3.88
C LYS A 182 3.86 12.45 -2.67
N VAL A 183 3.84 13.50 -1.85
CA VAL A 183 4.57 13.57 -0.58
C VAL A 183 3.57 13.59 0.58
N LYS A 184 4.06 13.42 1.82
CA LYS A 184 3.21 13.27 3.02
C LYS A 184 2.17 14.39 3.15
N ASP A 185 2.55 15.62 2.85
CA ASP A 185 1.74 16.82 3.06
C ASP A 185 1.31 17.49 1.74
N GLY A 186 1.34 16.79 0.60
CA GLY A 186 0.89 17.36 -0.67
C GLY A 186 1.52 16.73 -1.91
N ILE A 187 1.80 17.56 -2.90
CA ILE A 187 2.42 17.17 -4.17
C ILE A 187 3.62 18.05 -4.46
N ARG A 188 4.71 17.43 -4.91
CA ARG A 188 5.83 18.13 -5.51
C ARG A 188 5.66 18.04 -7.03
N ILE A 189 5.73 19.19 -7.70
CA ILE A 189 5.62 19.30 -9.15
C ILE A 189 6.99 19.70 -9.70
N SER A 190 7.41 19.11 -10.80
CA SER A 190 8.68 19.41 -11.47
C SER A 190 8.47 19.43 -12.98
N PHE A 191 8.92 20.51 -13.63
CA PHE A 191 8.78 20.74 -15.06
C PHE A 191 9.95 21.59 -15.55
N ASP A 192 10.23 21.56 -16.85
CA ASP A 192 11.22 22.42 -17.50
C ASP A 192 10.60 23.79 -17.82
N ASP A 193 11.37 24.87 -17.76
CA ASP A 193 10.89 26.21 -18.12
C ASP A 193 10.53 26.29 -19.62
N SER A 194 11.04 25.37 -20.45
CA SER A 194 10.74 25.27 -21.88
C SER A 194 9.33 24.76 -22.21
N ILE A 195 8.46 24.54 -21.21
CA ILE A 195 7.08 24.11 -21.46
C ILE A 195 6.18 25.23 -22.01
N ILE A 196 6.67 26.47 -22.02
CA ILE A 196 6.04 27.64 -22.66
C ILE A 196 6.95 28.19 -23.76
#